data_AF-V5ECJ0-F1
#
_entry.id   AF-V5ECJ0-F1
#
_cell.length_a   1.000
_cell.length_b   1.000
_cell.length_c   1.000
_cell.angle_alpha   90.00
_cell.angle_beta   90.00
_cell.angle_gamma   90.00
#
_symmetry.space_group_name_H-M   'P 1'
#
loop_
_entity.id
_entity.type
_entity.pdbx_description
1 polymer ?
#
loop_
_entity_poly.entity_id
_entity_poly.type
_entity_poly.pdbx_seq_one_letter_code
_entity_poly.pdbx_strand_id
1 'polypeptide(L)'
;MSIPSSPPPKQVRVAIVGSGLTGLVATYLLTASSNNNAPNITVDIFERASTLGMDSASISVPLPLSSSASHPVPVGLDEEGNRSRKRLKVQPPPDSVLRIDVPMRAFTGGYYPQLLALYRHLGVQTKKTNFTYSFASLPSPSPSKASHITPSPNILYNGANGFRGLSLPFSLQPPRPIQVRSVLEQVSRVREYFGSVLMLAVGYLQLLILALWHHHLGHTCDVTHPIREHTLRDLVRDPFPRRSSASKGRSYTLRSRVGHWVERGAEDILRRWVGLDEGFAHQTLTPLFSAVMTSTLDSVWSCPASEVLDYIALTLGKDHFVVKDGVRTVVAKLLREVEEHGPFDHIIFATQANQTAHFLRQYIDSLTPDAEAERLRGVVDVLERFKYEKSLVVNHTDRRMLPRHEGDWRDLNLVSPTHHRGEEEDEWESDNASNDTLVSSDGYTMATHILTLPPTARELLIMQTTNPLPSLQPDPAHVLSRSTFERAVIDVEAHVARQGLFTHSPKGAVQTAGGRRLALGPLQAGAGGVWVCGSWAVGIPLLEGCVVSAQLVAEEILTLEGATIPAYARW
;
A
#
# COMPACT_ATOMS: atom_id res chain seq x y z
N MET A 1 26.00 -41.93 -39.62
CA MET A 1 24.70 -41.23 -39.53
C MET A 1 24.84 -40.15 -38.47
N SER A 2 24.95 -38.90 -38.88
CA SER A 2 24.90 -37.75 -37.98
C SER A 2 23.46 -37.59 -37.50
N ILE A 3 23.24 -37.70 -36.19
CA ILE A 3 21.96 -37.39 -35.56
C ILE A 3 21.65 -35.92 -35.89
N PRO A 4 20.47 -35.59 -36.45
CA PRO A 4 20.12 -34.20 -36.72
C PRO A 4 20.13 -33.44 -35.39
N SER A 5 20.94 -32.39 -35.32
CA SER A 5 20.97 -31.46 -34.18
C SER A 5 19.56 -30.92 -33.95
N SER A 6 19.07 -30.97 -32.71
CA SER A 6 17.80 -30.36 -32.32
C SER A 6 17.76 -28.90 -32.78
N PRO A 7 16.62 -28.39 -33.30
CA PRO A 7 16.50 -26.98 -33.66
C PRO A 7 16.84 -26.11 -32.44
N PRO A 8 17.51 -24.97 -32.65
CA PRO A 8 17.85 -24.07 -31.56
C PRO A 8 16.57 -23.63 -30.82
N PRO A 9 16.62 -23.46 -29.48
CA PRO A 9 15.46 -23.04 -28.70
C PRO A 9 14.94 -21.69 -29.21
N LYS A 10 13.60 -21.56 -29.32
CA LYS A 10 12.92 -20.32 -29.72
C LYS A 10 13.41 -19.18 -28.82
N GLN A 11 13.86 -18.07 -29.42
CA GLN A 11 14.24 -16.88 -28.67
C GLN A 11 12.99 -16.03 -28.44
N VAL A 12 12.75 -15.64 -27.19
CA VAL A 12 11.64 -14.78 -26.79
C VAL A 12 12.21 -13.57 -26.06
N ARG A 13 11.80 -12.37 -26.45
CA ARG A 13 12.27 -11.11 -25.89
C ARG A 13 11.12 -10.38 -25.23
N VAL A 14 11.29 -10.05 -23.94
CA VAL A 14 10.28 -9.37 -23.14
C VAL A 14 10.81 -8.02 -22.69
N ALA A 15 10.12 -6.95 -23.04
CA ALA A 15 10.35 -5.63 -22.46
C ALA A 15 9.51 -5.48 -21.19
N ILE A 16 10.09 -4.92 -20.12
CA ILE A 16 9.39 -4.55 -18.90
C ILE A 16 9.59 -3.07 -18.66
N VAL A 17 8.51 -2.31 -18.72
CA VAL A 17 8.51 -0.87 -18.44
C VAL A 17 8.20 -0.68 -16.95
N GLY A 18 9.17 -0.18 -16.19
CA GLY A 18 9.09 0.07 -14.75
C GLY A 18 9.80 -1.01 -13.92
N SER A 19 10.77 -0.60 -13.09
CA SER A 19 11.55 -1.48 -12.21
C SER A 19 11.13 -1.42 -10.73
N GLY A 20 9.86 -1.13 -10.49
CA GLY A 20 9.23 -1.31 -9.18
C GLY A 20 9.13 -2.78 -8.79
N LEU A 21 8.50 -3.08 -7.64
CA LEU A 21 8.31 -4.46 -7.17
C LEU A 21 7.70 -5.36 -8.27
N THR A 22 6.65 -4.87 -8.94
CA THR A 22 5.94 -5.58 -10.00
C THR A 22 6.89 -6.02 -11.13
N GLY A 23 7.65 -5.07 -11.69
CA GLY A 23 8.54 -5.35 -12.82
C GLY A 23 9.66 -6.30 -12.42
N LEU A 24 10.26 -6.10 -11.24
CA LEU A 24 11.33 -6.97 -10.74
C LEU A 24 10.84 -8.41 -10.45
N VAL A 25 9.60 -8.59 -9.99
CA VAL A 25 9.00 -9.93 -9.81
C VAL A 25 8.77 -10.60 -11.18
N ALA A 26 8.25 -9.86 -12.16
CA ALA A 26 8.08 -10.38 -13.52
C ALA A 26 9.43 -10.77 -14.15
N THR A 27 10.46 -9.95 -14.02
CA THR A 27 11.84 -10.28 -14.45
C THR A 27 12.33 -11.57 -13.80
N TYR A 28 12.19 -11.69 -12.47
CA TYR A 28 12.66 -12.86 -11.73
C TYR A 28 12.01 -14.15 -12.24
N LEU A 29 10.68 -14.13 -12.46
CA LEU A 29 9.93 -15.30 -12.93
C LEU A 29 10.29 -15.67 -14.37
N LEU A 30 10.33 -14.70 -15.28
CA LEU A 30 10.62 -14.93 -16.70
C LEU A 30 12.05 -15.44 -16.92
N THR A 31 13.03 -14.85 -16.22
CA THR A 31 14.44 -15.25 -16.34
C THR A 31 14.75 -16.59 -15.67
N ALA A 32 13.88 -17.07 -14.75
CA ALA A 32 14.05 -18.38 -14.13
C ALA A 32 13.76 -19.54 -15.11
N SER A 33 12.93 -19.33 -16.13
CA SER A 33 12.49 -20.39 -17.05
C SER A 33 13.49 -20.72 -18.17
N SER A 34 14.65 -20.04 -18.24
CA SER A 34 15.68 -20.33 -19.24
C SER A 34 16.44 -21.63 -18.91
N ASN A 35 16.05 -22.74 -19.55
CA ASN A 35 16.67 -24.06 -19.45
C ASN A 35 16.75 -24.71 -20.86
N ASN A 36 17.66 -25.68 -21.04
CA ASN A 36 18.07 -26.23 -22.35
C ASN A 36 16.97 -26.80 -23.29
N ASN A 37 15.71 -26.95 -22.84
CA ASN A 37 14.57 -27.44 -23.65
C ASN A 37 13.37 -26.46 -23.69
N ALA A 38 13.49 -25.27 -23.12
CA ALA A 38 12.48 -24.22 -23.10
C ALA A 38 12.87 -23.09 -24.08
N PRO A 39 11.94 -22.21 -24.50
CA PRO A 39 12.32 -20.98 -25.18
C PRO A 39 13.36 -20.22 -24.35
N ASN A 40 14.36 -19.65 -25.02
CA ASN A 40 15.34 -18.78 -24.40
C ASN A 40 14.71 -17.40 -24.21
N ILE A 41 14.25 -17.12 -22.99
CA ILE A 41 13.61 -15.85 -22.63
C ILE A 41 14.65 -14.85 -22.16
N THR A 42 14.68 -13.70 -22.82
CA THR A 42 15.51 -12.54 -22.46
C THR A 42 14.61 -11.39 -22.05
N VAL A 43 15.03 -10.63 -21.02
CA VAL A 43 14.23 -9.57 -20.43
C VAL A 43 15.02 -8.26 -20.44
N ASP A 44 14.44 -7.22 -21.01
CA ASP A 44 14.93 -5.84 -20.93
C ASP A 44 14.06 -5.04 -19.94
N ILE A 45 14.70 -4.29 -19.05
CA ILE A 45 14.00 -3.43 -18.08
C ILE A 45 14.25 -1.97 -18.44
N PHE A 46 13.16 -1.22 -18.63
CA PHE A 46 13.18 0.22 -18.85
C PHE A 46 12.79 0.93 -17.56
N GLU A 47 13.71 1.73 -17.01
CA GLU A 47 13.51 2.52 -15.80
C GLU A 47 13.81 3.99 -16.07
N ARG A 48 12.91 4.88 -15.61
CA ARG A 48 13.07 6.33 -15.76
C ARG A 48 14.18 6.86 -14.84
N ALA A 49 14.29 6.30 -13.63
CA ALA A 49 15.29 6.72 -12.66
C ALA A 49 16.70 6.18 -12.99
N SER A 50 17.74 6.86 -12.51
CA SER A 50 19.13 6.40 -12.63
C SER A 50 19.45 5.15 -11.77
N THR A 51 18.50 4.69 -10.97
CA THR A 51 18.58 3.54 -10.07
C THR A 51 17.25 2.79 -10.08
N LEU A 52 17.26 1.49 -9.80
CA LEU A 52 16.05 0.66 -9.84
C LEU A 52 14.99 1.11 -8.84
N GLY A 53 13.74 1.14 -9.31
CA GLY A 53 12.64 1.94 -8.78
C GLY A 53 12.25 1.63 -7.34
N MET A 54 12.31 0.36 -6.93
CA MET A 54 11.91 -0.02 -5.57
C MET A 54 12.77 0.66 -4.49
N ASP A 55 14.07 0.87 -4.68
CA ASP A 55 14.95 1.50 -3.66
C ASP A 55 15.39 2.93 -4.05
N SER A 56 14.91 3.43 -5.21
CA SER A 56 15.36 4.67 -5.82
C SER A 56 15.19 5.93 -4.95
N ALA A 57 14.13 6.00 -4.14
CA ALA A 57 13.86 7.15 -3.27
C ALA A 57 14.38 6.97 -1.84
N SER A 58 14.86 5.77 -1.48
CA SER A 58 15.39 5.48 -0.14
C SER A 58 16.70 6.24 0.09
N ILE A 59 16.90 6.73 1.31
CA ILE A 59 18.08 7.53 1.66
C ILE A 59 19.02 6.77 2.60
N SER A 60 20.29 7.15 2.57
CA SER A 60 21.32 6.65 3.48
C SER A 60 21.74 7.78 4.41
N VAL A 61 21.52 7.62 5.71
CA VAL A 61 21.89 8.59 6.74
C VAL A 61 23.12 8.07 7.50
N PRO A 62 24.24 8.80 7.49
CA PRO A 62 25.41 8.43 8.29
C PRO A 62 25.05 8.42 9.78
N LEU A 63 25.43 7.35 10.48
CA LEU A 63 25.34 7.26 11.93
C LEU A 63 26.67 7.72 12.54
N PRO A 64 26.65 8.54 13.60
CA PRO A 64 27.85 8.86 14.34
C PRO A 64 28.39 7.56 14.95
N LEU A 65 29.58 7.15 14.51
CA LEU A 65 30.29 6.01 15.08
C LEU A 65 30.62 6.33 16.54
N SER A 66 30.28 5.44 17.48
CA SER A 66 30.91 5.49 18.80
C SER A 66 32.41 5.29 18.60
N SER A 67 33.22 6.19 19.11
CA SER A 67 34.65 6.33 18.86
C SER A 67 35.54 5.21 19.45
N SER A 68 35.17 3.93 19.34
CA SER A 68 35.88 2.82 19.99
C SER A 68 36.28 1.66 19.08
N ALA A 69 36.33 1.82 17.76
CA ALA A 69 36.85 0.77 16.86
C ALA A 69 37.82 1.35 15.82
N SER A 70 39.03 1.68 16.26
CA SER A 70 40.16 1.99 15.39
C SER A 70 40.95 0.71 15.09
N HIS A 71 40.77 0.12 13.91
CA HIS A 71 41.83 -0.62 13.25
C HIS A 71 41.68 -0.47 11.72
N PRO A 72 42.63 0.20 11.03
CA PRO A 72 42.68 0.16 9.58
C PRO A 72 43.30 -1.18 9.15
N VAL A 73 42.55 -1.98 8.40
CA VAL A 73 43.09 -3.15 7.67
C VAL A 73 43.69 -2.62 6.35
N PRO A 74 44.92 -2.99 5.95
CA PRO A 74 45.51 -2.52 4.70
C PRO A 74 44.80 -3.16 3.50
N VAL A 75 44.48 -2.35 2.49
CA VAL A 75 43.99 -2.81 1.20
C VAL A 75 45.20 -3.20 0.35
N GLY A 76 45.34 -4.50 0.06
CA GLY A 76 46.28 -5.00 -0.94
C GLY A 76 45.78 -4.71 -2.35
N LEU A 77 46.69 -4.28 -3.22
CA LEU A 77 46.50 -4.11 -4.66
C LEU A 77 46.70 -5.47 -5.34
N ASP A 78 45.63 -6.05 -5.87
CA ASP A 78 45.73 -7.14 -6.83
C ASP A 78 45.35 -6.57 -8.21
N GLU A 79 46.38 -6.29 -9.02
CA GLU A 79 46.26 -6.22 -10.47
C GLU A 79 46.17 -7.65 -11.01
N GLU A 80 45.06 -8.02 -11.65
CA GLU A 80 45.09 -8.97 -12.77
C GLU A 80 43.79 -8.94 -13.57
N GLY A 81 43.94 -8.79 -14.89
CA GLY A 81 42.86 -8.61 -15.83
C GLY A 81 42.04 -9.89 -16.04
N ASN A 82 40.72 -9.76 -15.97
CA ASN A 82 39.81 -10.60 -16.74
C ASN A 82 38.50 -9.84 -17.01
N ARG A 83 38.15 -9.65 -18.29
CA ARG A 83 36.84 -9.14 -18.70
C ARG A 83 35.79 -10.23 -18.46
N SER A 84 35.38 -10.39 -17.22
CA SER A 84 34.26 -11.27 -16.81
C SER A 84 33.06 -10.43 -16.37
N ARG A 85 31.90 -10.78 -16.92
CA ARG A 85 30.51 -10.38 -16.56
C ARG A 85 30.41 -9.54 -15.28
N LYS A 86 30.18 -8.23 -15.42
CA LYS A 86 29.95 -7.31 -14.30
C LYS A 86 28.55 -7.55 -13.72
N ARG A 87 28.45 -8.50 -12.80
CA ARG A 87 27.32 -8.58 -11.86
C ARG A 87 27.23 -7.26 -11.11
N LEU A 88 26.09 -6.57 -11.17
CA LEU A 88 25.86 -5.35 -10.37
C LEU A 88 25.84 -5.75 -8.88
N LYS A 89 27.01 -5.73 -8.23
CA LYS A 89 27.14 -6.05 -6.79
C LYS A 89 26.62 -4.85 -6.00
N VAL A 90 25.37 -4.91 -5.55
CA VAL A 90 24.87 -4.05 -4.48
C VAL A 90 25.58 -4.46 -3.19
N GLN A 91 26.52 -3.65 -2.71
CA GLN A 91 27.24 -3.93 -1.46
C GLN A 91 26.30 -3.70 -0.25
N PRO A 92 26.36 -4.55 0.80
CA PRO A 92 25.65 -4.29 2.06
C PRO A 92 26.17 -2.99 2.69
N PRO A 93 25.34 -2.28 3.48
CA PRO A 93 25.76 -1.05 4.14
C PRO A 93 26.91 -1.34 5.12
N PRO A 94 27.85 -0.40 5.30
CA PRO A 94 28.67 -0.41 6.51
C PRO A 94 27.77 -0.15 7.74
N ASP A 95 28.14 -0.69 8.91
CA ASP A 95 27.43 -0.52 10.20
C ASP A 95 27.26 0.96 10.62
N SER A 96 27.95 1.88 9.94
CA SER A 96 27.92 3.32 10.13
C SER A 96 26.83 4.05 9.32
N VAL A 97 25.95 3.34 8.60
CA VAL A 97 24.94 3.98 7.72
C VAL A 97 23.56 3.36 7.91
N LEU A 98 22.59 4.18 8.29
CA LEU A 98 21.17 3.82 8.35
C LEU A 98 20.53 3.99 6.96
N ARG A 99 19.95 2.90 6.42
CA ARG A 99 19.09 2.98 5.23
C ARG A 99 17.65 3.23 5.65
N ILE A 100 17.05 4.30 5.15
CA ILE A 100 15.65 4.67 5.41
C ILE A 100 14.86 4.43 4.13
N ASP A 101 13.88 3.54 4.19
CA ASP A 101 12.94 3.31 3.08
C ASP A 101 12.02 4.52 2.93
N VAL A 102 11.88 5.01 1.70
CA VAL A 102 10.98 6.14 1.37
C VAL A 102 10.05 5.72 0.22
N PRO A 103 8.72 5.79 0.39
CA PRO A 103 8.01 5.92 1.67
C PRO A 103 8.24 4.70 2.58
N MET A 104 7.77 4.78 3.82
CA MET A 104 7.67 3.63 4.73
C MET A 104 6.92 2.48 4.06
N ARG A 105 7.47 1.26 4.16
CA ARG A 105 6.92 0.03 3.55
C ARG A 105 6.68 -1.04 4.60
N ALA A 106 5.62 -0.83 5.37
CA ALA A 106 5.09 -1.84 6.27
C ALA A 106 4.17 -2.82 5.52
N PHE A 107 4.17 -4.08 5.93
CA PHE A 107 3.28 -5.11 5.41
C PHE A 107 2.81 -6.02 6.55
N THR A 108 1.63 -6.62 6.40
CA THR A 108 0.98 -7.43 7.44
C THR A 108 0.96 -8.92 7.07
N GLY A 109 1.00 -9.78 8.10
CA GLY A 109 0.99 -11.24 7.93
C GLY A 109 -0.19 -11.79 7.14
N GLY A 110 -1.38 -11.19 7.28
CA GLY A 110 -2.61 -11.73 6.68
C GLY A 110 -3.02 -11.10 5.35
N TYR A 111 -2.63 -9.85 5.08
CA TYR A 111 -2.97 -9.17 3.83
C TYR A 111 -1.96 -9.43 2.70
N TYR A 112 -0.73 -9.83 3.05
CA TYR A 112 0.38 -9.97 2.10
C TYR A 112 0.95 -11.40 2.00
N PRO A 113 0.12 -12.45 1.83
CA PRO A 113 0.63 -13.82 1.81
C PRO A 113 1.62 -14.08 0.69
N GLN A 114 1.39 -13.58 -0.54
CA GLN A 114 2.28 -13.82 -1.67
C GLN A 114 3.57 -13.03 -1.55
N LEU A 115 3.51 -11.78 -1.10
CA LEU A 115 4.73 -11.01 -0.79
C LEU A 115 5.59 -11.71 0.27
N LEU A 116 4.98 -12.21 1.34
CA LEU A 116 5.70 -12.89 2.41
C LEU A 116 6.28 -14.23 1.96
N ALA A 117 5.55 -14.98 1.14
CA ALA A 117 6.04 -16.22 0.54
C ALA A 117 7.24 -15.94 -0.37
N LEU A 118 7.15 -14.94 -1.25
CA LEU A 118 8.26 -14.46 -2.08
C LEU A 118 9.47 -14.03 -1.22
N TYR A 119 9.26 -13.25 -0.16
CA TYR A 119 10.36 -12.81 0.71
C TYR A 119 11.03 -13.97 1.43
N ARG A 120 10.26 -14.96 1.93
CA ARG A 120 10.82 -16.18 2.53
C ARG A 120 11.61 -16.98 1.50
N HIS A 121 11.06 -17.15 0.30
CA HIS A 121 11.70 -17.83 -0.82
C HIS A 121 13.04 -17.21 -1.18
N LEU A 122 13.09 -15.88 -1.27
CA LEU A 122 14.32 -15.14 -1.53
C LEU A 122 15.23 -15.04 -0.28
N GLY A 123 14.81 -15.52 0.89
CA GLY A 123 15.55 -15.39 2.16
C GLY A 123 15.70 -13.95 2.65
N VAL A 124 14.76 -13.06 2.33
CA VAL A 124 14.71 -11.67 2.81
C VAL A 124 14.30 -11.66 4.28
N GLN A 125 15.13 -11.06 5.15
CA GLN A 125 14.84 -10.97 6.57
C GLN A 125 13.79 -9.89 6.85
N THR A 126 12.74 -10.25 7.58
CA THR A 126 11.71 -9.32 8.04
C THR A 126 11.84 -9.08 9.54
N LYS A 127 11.45 -7.89 10.00
CA LYS A 127 11.40 -7.53 11.41
C LYS A 127 9.96 -7.21 11.78
N LYS A 128 9.46 -7.80 12.88
CA LYS A 128 8.15 -7.48 13.43
C LYS A 128 8.16 -6.07 14.06
N THR A 129 7.10 -5.32 13.79
CA THR A 129 6.85 -4.00 14.38
C THR A 129 5.48 -4.02 15.05
N ASN A 130 5.38 -3.49 16.27
CA ASN A 130 4.15 -3.57 17.07
C ASN A 130 3.20 -2.37 16.86
N PHE A 131 3.53 -1.48 15.91
CA PHE A 131 2.90 -0.19 15.58
C PHE A 131 1.96 0.36 16.65
N THR A 132 2.50 1.29 17.44
CA THR A 132 1.71 2.10 18.35
C THR A 132 1.22 3.38 17.64
N TYR A 133 0.01 3.87 17.98
CA TYR A 133 -0.60 5.02 17.29
C TYR A 133 -1.02 6.12 18.27
N SER A 134 -0.78 7.38 17.92
CA SER A 134 -1.43 8.53 18.58
C SER A 134 -2.37 9.22 17.61
N PHE A 135 -3.59 9.51 18.01
CA PHE A 135 -4.53 10.31 17.22
C PHE A 135 -4.66 11.69 17.86
N ALA A 136 -4.31 12.72 17.09
CA ALA A 136 -4.35 14.11 17.51
C ALA A 136 -5.12 14.97 16.51
N SER A 137 -5.60 16.11 17.00
CA SER A 137 -6.07 17.21 16.17
C SER A 137 -5.21 18.43 16.47
N LEU A 138 -5.12 19.35 15.51
CA LEU A 138 -4.48 20.64 15.78
C LEU A 138 -5.42 21.51 16.63
N PRO A 139 -4.92 22.18 17.68
CA PRO A 139 -5.73 23.14 18.41
C PRO A 139 -6.10 24.31 17.50
N SER A 140 -7.34 24.81 17.63
CA SER A 140 -7.78 26.00 16.90
C SER A 140 -6.86 27.19 17.25
N PRO A 141 -6.40 27.98 16.26
CA PRO A 141 -5.50 29.09 16.50
C PRO A 141 -6.19 30.11 17.41
N SER A 142 -5.75 30.21 18.68
CA SER A 142 -6.22 31.27 19.57
C SER A 142 -5.59 32.60 19.13
N PRO A 143 -6.37 33.68 18.93
CA PRO A 143 -5.87 34.95 18.40
C PRO A 143 -4.89 35.70 19.33
N SER A 144 -4.59 35.19 20.54
CA SER A 144 -3.93 35.98 21.57
C SER A 144 -2.48 35.60 21.93
N LYS A 145 -1.87 34.52 21.40
CA LYS A 145 -0.42 34.28 21.52
C LYS A 145 0.10 33.47 20.34
N ALA A 146 1.23 33.89 19.77
CA ALA A 146 2.02 33.10 18.82
C ALA A 146 2.66 31.89 19.55
N SER A 147 1.85 30.96 20.04
CA SER A 147 2.31 29.68 20.52
C SER A 147 2.47 28.74 19.33
N HIS A 148 3.64 28.10 19.20
CA HIS A 148 3.85 27.04 18.22
C HIS A 148 2.72 26.00 18.29
N ILE A 149 2.05 25.77 17.16
CA ILE A 149 1.01 24.75 17.02
C ILE A 149 1.69 23.40 17.28
N THR A 150 1.25 22.70 18.32
CA THR A 150 1.79 21.40 18.70
C THR A 150 0.66 20.37 18.72
N PRO A 151 0.86 19.16 18.17
CA PRO A 151 -0.14 18.09 18.25
C PRO A 151 -0.52 17.78 19.70
N SER A 152 -1.82 17.71 19.99
CA SER A 152 -2.35 17.25 21.27
C SER A 152 -3.14 15.96 21.06
N PRO A 153 -2.61 14.79 21.46
CA PRO A 153 -3.28 13.52 21.24
C PRO A 153 -4.48 13.37 22.17
N ASN A 154 -5.58 12.88 21.60
CA ASN A 154 -6.82 12.57 22.30
C ASN A 154 -6.92 11.06 22.60
N ILE A 155 -6.28 10.23 21.77
CA ILE A 155 -6.26 8.77 21.90
C ILE A 155 -4.83 8.28 21.71
N LEU A 156 -4.37 7.41 22.63
CA LEU A 156 -3.08 6.73 22.55
C LEU A 156 -3.28 5.22 22.56
N TYR A 157 -2.93 4.59 21.45
CA TYR A 157 -2.98 3.14 21.27
C TYR A 157 -1.60 2.52 21.43
N ASN A 158 -1.46 1.54 22.33
CA ASN A 158 -0.17 1.00 22.76
C ASN A 158 0.27 -0.28 22.04
N GLY A 159 -0.34 -0.58 20.89
CA GLY A 159 0.14 -1.63 19.98
C GLY A 159 -0.24 -3.07 20.36
N ALA A 160 0.39 -4.00 19.63
CA ALA A 160 0.29 -5.47 19.77
C ALA A 160 -1.10 -6.06 19.49
N ASN A 161 -1.55 -6.02 18.23
CA ASN A 161 -2.72 -6.77 17.74
C ASN A 161 -4.01 -6.51 18.55
N GLY A 162 -4.12 -5.36 19.22
CA GLY A 162 -5.27 -4.97 20.06
C GLY A 162 -5.14 -5.26 21.56
N PHE A 163 -4.10 -5.97 22.01
CA PHE A 163 -4.05 -6.51 23.39
C PHE A 163 -3.41 -5.59 24.43
N ARG A 164 -2.58 -4.60 24.05
CA ARG A 164 -1.98 -3.65 25.01
C ARG A 164 -2.88 -2.44 25.33
N GLY A 165 -4.05 -2.35 24.71
CA GLY A 165 -5.07 -1.37 25.03
C GLY A 165 -4.66 0.09 24.80
N LEU A 166 -5.30 0.99 25.55
CA LEU A 166 -5.17 2.43 25.43
C LEU A 166 -4.52 3.02 26.69
N SER A 167 -3.84 4.16 26.55
CA SER A 167 -3.28 4.94 27.67
C SER A 167 -3.85 6.35 27.70
N LEU A 168 -3.92 6.93 28.90
CA LEU A 168 -4.33 8.31 29.11
C LEU A 168 -3.28 9.30 28.55
N PRO A 169 -3.65 10.21 27.64
CA PRO A 169 -2.81 11.33 27.23
C PRO A 169 -2.34 12.19 28.40
N PHE A 170 -1.16 12.80 28.27
CA PHE A 170 -0.62 13.68 29.29
C PHE A 170 -1.53 14.88 29.59
N SER A 171 -2.24 15.39 28.58
CA SER A 171 -3.19 16.51 28.70
C SER A 171 -4.36 16.25 29.68
N LEU A 172 -4.65 14.98 29.99
CA LEU A 172 -5.70 14.56 30.92
C LEU A 172 -5.17 14.27 32.33
N GLN A 173 -3.86 14.38 32.57
CA GLN A 173 -3.28 14.21 33.89
C GLN A 173 -3.59 15.41 34.80
N PRO A 174 -3.79 15.20 36.12
CA PRO A 174 -4.12 16.27 37.05
C PRO A 174 -3.03 17.35 37.08
N PRO A 175 -3.39 18.65 36.96
CA PRO A 175 -2.44 19.73 37.19
C PRO A 175 -1.93 19.66 38.64
N ARG A 176 -0.63 19.83 38.83
CA ARG A 176 -0.01 19.93 40.16
C ARG A 176 0.45 21.38 40.38
N PRO A 177 0.03 22.08 41.45
CA PRO A 177 -0.89 21.67 42.53
C PRO A 177 -2.38 21.71 42.14
N ILE A 178 -3.20 20.87 42.79
CA ILE A 178 -4.62 20.67 42.47
C ILE A 178 -5.46 21.81 43.04
N GLN A 179 -6.19 22.56 42.21
CA GLN A 179 -7.18 23.55 42.64
C GLN A 179 -8.61 23.00 42.49
N VAL A 180 -9.53 23.29 43.42
CA VAL A 180 -10.89 22.68 43.42
C VAL A 180 -11.67 22.94 42.12
N ARG A 181 -11.57 24.15 41.54
CA ARG A 181 -12.20 24.46 40.24
C ARG A 181 -11.61 23.61 39.09
N SER A 182 -10.30 23.34 39.14
CA SER A 182 -9.63 22.47 38.17
C SER A 182 -10.04 21.00 38.28
N VAL A 183 -10.58 20.55 39.43
CA VAL A 183 -11.04 19.16 39.64
C VAL A 183 -12.31 18.87 38.87
N LEU A 184 -13.31 19.77 38.89
CA LEU A 184 -14.57 19.56 38.16
C LEU A 184 -14.34 19.54 36.64
N GLU A 185 -13.52 20.48 36.13
CA GLU A 185 -13.11 20.50 34.73
C GLU A 185 -12.31 19.26 34.34
N GLN A 186 -11.46 18.77 35.24
CA GLN A 186 -10.72 17.52 35.02
C GLN A 186 -11.65 16.31 35.00
N VAL A 187 -12.64 16.22 35.90
CA VAL A 187 -13.62 15.15 35.90
C VAL A 187 -14.44 15.15 34.61
N SER A 188 -14.86 16.33 34.10
CA SER A 188 -15.56 16.40 32.80
C SER A 188 -14.68 15.89 31.66
N ARG A 189 -13.43 16.34 31.58
CA ARG A 189 -12.47 15.91 30.54
C ARG A 189 -12.17 14.41 30.59
N VAL A 190 -12.01 13.86 31.79
CA VAL A 190 -11.82 12.41 31.99
C VAL A 190 -13.08 11.64 31.57
N ARG A 191 -14.28 12.12 31.92
CA ARG A 191 -15.54 11.52 31.49
C ARG A 191 -15.70 11.55 29.96
N GLU A 192 -15.40 12.68 29.34
CA GLU A 192 -15.39 12.83 27.87
C GLU A 192 -14.43 11.85 27.22
N TYR A 193 -13.21 11.72 27.77
CA TYR A 193 -12.24 10.72 27.31
C TYR A 193 -12.77 9.28 27.43
N PHE A 194 -13.37 8.90 28.56
CA PHE A 194 -13.98 7.57 28.69
C PHE A 194 -15.13 7.36 27.70
N GLY A 195 -15.90 8.41 27.40
CA GLY A 195 -16.91 8.39 26.34
C GLY A 195 -16.29 8.13 24.96
N SER A 196 -15.21 8.84 24.61
CA SER A 196 -14.47 8.62 23.36
C SER A 196 -13.83 7.23 23.27
N VAL A 197 -13.29 6.71 24.38
CA VAL A 197 -12.75 5.35 24.46
C VAL A 197 -13.85 4.31 24.27
N LEU A 198 -15.01 4.50 24.88
CA LEU A 198 -16.16 3.61 24.72
C LEU A 198 -16.67 3.63 23.27
N MET A 199 -16.79 4.81 22.67
CA MET A 199 -17.14 4.98 21.25
C MET A 199 -16.13 4.26 20.34
N LEU A 200 -14.83 4.42 20.61
CA LEU A 200 -13.78 3.71 19.89
C LEU A 200 -13.93 2.19 20.02
N ALA A 201 -14.16 1.68 21.23
CA ALA A 201 -14.29 0.25 21.48
C ALA A 201 -15.54 -0.35 20.81
N VAL A 202 -16.69 0.33 20.92
CA VAL A 202 -17.94 -0.09 20.31
C VAL A 202 -17.87 0.00 18.79
N GLY A 203 -17.38 1.12 18.25
CA GLY A 203 -17.20 1.35 16.81
C GLY A 203 -16.24 0.34 16.19
N TYR A 204 -15.13 0.03 16.86
CA TYR A 204 -14.21 -1.02 16.42
C TYR A 204 -14.85 -2.41 16.45
N LEU A 205 -15.60 -2.75 17.50
CA LEU A 205 -16.33 -4.03 17.56
C LEU A 205 -17.36 -4.15 16.45
N GLN A 206 -18.13 -3.09 16.18
CA GLN A 206 -19.08 -3.02 15.07
C GLN A 206 -18.39 -3.24 13.73
N LEU A 207 -17.28 -2.52 13.49
CA LEU A 207 -16.48 -2.68 12.28
C LEU A 207 -15.95 -4.11 12.11
N LEU A 208 -15.49 -4.75 13.18
CA LEU A 208 -15.04 -6.13 13.14
C LEU A 208 -16.16 -7.11 12.81
N ILE A 209 -17.35 -6.94 13.41
CA ILE A 209 -18.51 -7.77 13.10
C ILE A 209 -18.84 -7.64 11.60
N LEU A 210 -18.89 -6.42 11.07
CA LEU A 210 -19.18 -6.15 9.67
C LEU A 210 -18.12 -6.73 8.74
N ALA A 211 -16.84 -6.52 9.04
CA ALA A 211 -15.71 -7.02 8.27
C ALA A 211 -15.72 -8.55 8.21
N LEU A 212 -15.84 -9.21 9.35
CA LEU A 212 -15.86 -10.67 9.42
C LEU A 212 -17.10 -11.25 8.73
N TRP A 213 -18.27 -10.62 8.90
CA TRP A 213 -19.52 -11.03 8.26
C TRP A 213 -19.39 -11.03 6.73
N HIS A 214 -19.08 -9.87 6.13
CA HIS A 214 -19.01 -9.72 4.68
C HIS A 214 -17.84 -10.51 4.07
N HIS A 215 -16.71 -10.61 4.79
CA HIS A 215 -15.55 -11.37 4.33
C HIS A 215 -15.82 -12.88 4.27
N HIS A 216 -16.27 -13.48 5.38
CA HIS A 216 -16.40 -14.95 5.48
C HIS A 216 -17.59 -15.49 4.69
N LEU A 217 -18.62 -14.67 4.46
CA LEU A 217 -19.72 -15.03 3.57
C LEU A 217 -19.41 -14.76 2.09
N GLY A 218 -18.25 -14.15 1.78
CA GLY A 218 -17.79 -13.92 0.41
C GLY A 218 -18.46 -12.76 -0.31
N HIS A 219 -19.19 -11.89 0.41
CA HIS A 219 -19.91 -10.75 -0.17
C HIS A 219 -18.98 -9.77 -0.89
N THR A 220 -17.78 -9.58 -0.33
CA THR A 220 -16.75 -8.68 -0.88
C THR A 220 -16.18 -9.15 -2.23
N CYS A 221 -16.43 -10.41 -2.60
CA CYS A 221 -15.94 -11.02 -3.83
C CYS A 221 -17.08 -11.35 -4.82
N ASP A 222 -18.32 -11.29 -4.37
CA ASP A 222 -19.47 -11.60 -5.19
C ASP A 222 -19.81 -10.39 -6.08
N VAL A 223 -19.63 -10.58 -7.39
CA VAL A 223 -19.92 -9.57 -8.41
C VAL A 223 -21.36 -9.08 -8.41
N THR A 224 -22.29 -9.85 -7.83
CA THR A 224 -23.72 -9.56 -7.75
C THR A 224 -24.16 -8.97 -6.42
N HIS A 225 -23.27 -8.92 -5.42
CA HIS A 225 -23.62 -8.43 -4.10
C HIS A 225 -23.59 -6.89 -4.07
N PRO A 226 -24.63 -6.20 -3.54
CA PRO A 226 -24.70 -4.73 -3.60
C PRO A 226 -23.55 -4.00 -2.88
N ILE A 227 -22.93 -4.64 -1.86
CA ILE A 227 -21.77 -4.08 -1.13
C ILE A 227 -20.59 -3.76 -2.06
N ARG A 228 -20.53 -4.37 -3.24
CA ARG A 228 -19.49 -4.13 -4.24
C ARG A 228 -19.47 -2.69 -4.73
N GLU A 229 -20.63 -2.06 -4.79
CA GLU A 229 -20.81 -0.68 -5.29
C GLU A 229 -20.91 0.33 -4.15
N HIS A 230 -20.88 -0.13 -2.89
CA HIS A 230 -20.88 0.75 -1.73
C HIS A 230 -19.51 1.39 -1.54
N THR A 231 -19.51 2.71 -1.31
CA THR A 231 -18.36 3.41 -0.73
C THR A 231 -18.30 3.19 0.79
N LEU A 232 -17.20 3.59 1.43
CA LEU A 232 -17.12 3.62 2.90
C LEU A 232 -18.23 4.52 3.50
N ARG A 233 -18.58 5.61 2.82
CA ARG A 233 -19.70 6.48 3.24
C ARG A 233 -21.04 5.73 3.20
N ASP A 234 -21.27 4.93 2.18
CA ASP A 234 -22.49 4.12 2.06
C ASP A 234 -22.49 3.00 3.10
N LEU A 235 -21.34 2.41 3.42
CA LEU A 235 -21.22 1.40 4.48
C LEU A 235 -21.62 1.96 5.86
N VAL A 236 -21.21 3.20 6.18
CA VAL A 236 -21.61 3.85 7.44
C VAL A 236 -23.13 4.07 7.50
N ARG A 237 -23.74 4.41 6.36
CA ARG A 237 -25.19 4.68 6.27
C ARG A 237 -26.04 3.41 6.23
N ASP A 238 -25.62 2.41 5.46
CA ASP A 238 -26.29 1.12 5.29
C ASP A 238 -25.28 -0.04 5.23
N PRO A 239 -24.92 -0.63 6.38
CA PRO A 239 -23.94 -1.72 6.45
C PRO A 239 -24.40 -3.04 5.83
N PHE A 240 -25.70 -3.20 5.59
CA PHE A 240 -26.31 -4.42 5.09
C PHE A 240 -27.21 -4.07 3.90
N PRO A 241 -26.72 -3.81 2.69
CA PRO A 241 -27.61 -3.42 1.60
C PRO A 241 -28.61 -4.52 1.21
N ARG A 242 -29.84 -4.12 0.89
CA ARG A 242 -30.88 -5.08 0.46
C ARG A 242 -30.52 -5.67 -0.90
N ARG A 243 -30.47 -7.00 -0.97
CA ARG A 243 -30.29 -7.71 -2.24
C ARG A 243 -31.56 -7.66 -3.06
N SER A 244 -31.46 -7.26 -4.32
CA SER A 244 -32.59 -7.30 -5.25
C SER A 244 -33.10 -8.74 -5.41
N SER A 245 -34.42 -8.95 -5.32
CA SER A 245 -35.10 -10.25 -5.55
C SER A 245 -34.89 -10.81 -6.98
N ALA A 246 -34.22 -10.06 -7.84
CA ALA A 246 -34.08 -10.29 -9.28
C ALA A 246 -32.93 -11.22 -9.70
N SER A 247 -32.45 -12.14 -8.86
CA SER A 247 -31.68 -13.29 -9.37
C SER A 247 -32.58 -14.40 -9.94
N LYS A 248 -33.60 -13.99 -10.73
CA LYS A 248 -34.44 -14.89 -11.54
C LYS A 248 -33.59 -15.43 -12.70
N GLY A 249 -32.73 -16.41 -12.41
CA GLY A 249 -31.89 -17.02 -13.44
C GLY A 249 -30.87 -18.04 -12.94
N ARG A 250 -30.53 -18.08 -11.64
CA ARG A 250 -29.63 -19.10 -11.10
C ARG A 250 -30.42 -20.31 -10.58
N SER A 251 -30.09 -21.49 -11.11
CA SER A 251 -30.49 -22.77 -10.52
C SER A 251 -29.73 -22.96 -9.20
N TYR A 252 -30.30 -22.43 -8.12
CA TYR A 252 -29.75 -22.61 -6.78
C TYR A 252 -30.06 -24.02 -6.29
N THR A 253 -29.03 -24.72 -5.81
CA THR A 253 -29.23 -25.95 -5.01
C THR A 253 -30.12 -25.65 -3.79
N LEU A 254 -30.84 -26.65 -3.29
CA LEU A 254 -31.70 -26.50 -2.10
C LEU A 254 -30.91 -25.96 -0.89
N ARG A 255 -29.64 -26.38 -0.75
CA ARG A 255 -28.72 -25.92 0.29
C ARG A 255 -28.40 -24.43 0.20
N SER A 256 -28.17 -23.90 -1.01
CA SER A 256 -27.93 -22.46 -1.19
C SER A 256 -29.19 -21.62 -0.94
N ARG A 257 -30.39 -22.16 -1.22
CA ARG A 257 -31.66 -21.46 -0.92
C ARG A 257 -31.90 -21.32 0.58
N VAL A 258 -31.65 -22.38 1.34
CA VAL A 258 -31.75 -22.36 2.82
C VAL A 258 -30.70 -21.42 3.40
N GLY A 259 -29.46 -21.48 2.90
CA GLY A 259 -28.38 -20.56 3.30
C GLY A 259 -28.79 -19.09 3.15
N HIS A 260 -29.28 -18.69 1.97
CA HIS A 260 -29.74 -17.32 1.72
C HIS A 260 -30.96 -16.88 2.54
N TRP A 261 -31.78 -17.81 3.03
CA TRP A 261 -32.90 -17.48 3.90
C TRP A 261 -32.43 -17.23 5.34
N VAL A 262 -31.55 -18.10 5.87
CA VAL A 262 -30.94 -17.93 7.19
C VAL A 262 -30.12 -16.65 7.24
N GLU A 263 -29.33 -16.40 6.19
CA GLU A 263 -28.53 -15.20 6.02
C GLU A 263 -29.37 -13.92 6.07
N ARG A 264 -30.49 -13.87 5.33
CA ARG A 264 -31.42 -12.71 5.38
C ARG A 264 -32.03 -12.51 6.76
N GLY A 265 -32.43 -13.59 7.43
CA GLY A 265 -32.94 -13.50 8.81
C GLY A 265 -31.89 -12.96 9.79
N ALA A 266 -30.63 -13.37 9.62
CA ALA A 266 -29.52 -12.86 10.40
C ALA A 266 -29.20 -11.39 10.08
N GLU A 267 -29.24 -10.98 8.81
CA GLU A 267 -29.09 -9.58 8.40
C GLU A 267 -30.17 -8.68 9.01
N ASP A 268 -31.43 -9.14 9.05
CA ASP A 268 -32.53 -8.37 9.67
C ASP A 268 -32.33 -8.16 11.18
N ILE A 269 -31.72 -9.13 11.85
CA ILE A 269 -31.33 -9.01 13.26
C ILE A 269 -30.15 -8.05 13.37
N LEU A 270 -29.07 -8.29 12.61
CA LEU A 270 -27.84 -7.49 12.68
C LEU A 270 -28.12 -6.02 12.37
N ARG A 271 -28.97 -5.70 11.39
CA ARG A 271 -29.34 -4.33 11.04
C ARG A 271 -29.95 -3.54 12.21
N ARG A 272 -30.58 -4.22 13.18
CA ARG A 272 -31.15 -3.57 14.37
C ARG A 272 -30.11 -3.24 15.45
N TRP A 273 -28.97 -3.94 15.46
CA TRP A 273 -28.01 -3.89 16.57
C TRP A 273 -26.59 -3.48 16.15
N VAL A 274 -26.27 -3.59 14.86
CA VAL A 274 -24.94 -3.36 14.29
C VAL A 274 -25.05 -2.28 13.22
N GLY A 275 -24.68 -1.06 13.58
CA GLY A 275 -24.35 0.03 12.68
C GLY A 275 -22.85 0.33 12.78
N LEU A 276 -22.27 1.04 11.82
CA LEU A 276 -20.91 1.57 11.97
C LEU A 276 -20.99 2.99 12.50
N ASP A 277 -20.51 3.23 13.72
CA ASP A 277 -20.58 4.55 14.34
C ASP A 277 -19.84 5.63 13.52
N GLU A 278 -20.55 6.72 13.19
CA GLU A 278 -20.04 7.82 12.35
C GLU A 278 -18.91 8.58 13.04
N GLY A 279 -19.00 8.77 14.36
CA GLY A 279 -17.96 9.43 15.16
C GLY A 279 -16.65 8.64 15.14
N PHE A 280 -16.73 7.33 15.38
CA PHE A 280 -15.61 6.40 15.23
C PHE A 280 -15.03 6.42 13.80
N ALA A 281 -15.89 6.42 12.79
CA ALA A 281 -15.46 6.45 11.40
C ALA A 281 -14.63 7.72 11.10
N HIS A 282 -15.14 8.91 11.47
CA HIS A 282 -14.45 10.19 11.27
C HIS A 282 -13.18 10.34 12.12
N GLN A 283 -13.20 9.91 13.38
CA GLN A 283 -12.11 10.21 14.33
C GLN A 283 -10.98 9.19 14.30
N THR A 284 -11.26 7.96 13.86
CA THR A 284 -10.28 6.85 13.92
C THR A 284 -10.13 6.14 12.59
N LEU A 285 -11.22 5.66 11.98
CA LEU A 285 -11.14 4.82 10.78
C LEU A 285 -10.57 5.59 9.58
N THR A 286 -11.17 6.73 9.24
CA THR A 286 -10.78 7.53 8.07
C THR A 286 -9.36 8.09 8.22
N PRO A 287 -8.93 8.65 9.38
CA PRO A 287 -7.54 9.08 9.56
C PRO A 287 -6.52 7.96 9.44
N LEU A 288 -6.82 6.78 9.98
CA LEU A 288 -5.93 5.63 9.87
C LEU A 288 -5.79 5.18 8.41
N PHE A 289 -6.89 5.06 7.67
CA PHE A 289 -6.86 4.70 6.25
C PHE A 289 -6.21 5.79 5.39
N SER A 290 -6.43 7.08 5.70
CA SER A 290 -5.74 8.20 5.03
C SER A 290 -4.23 8.09 5.19
N ALA A 291 -3.74 7.72 6.38
CA ALA A 291 -2.32 7.48 6.61
C ALA A 291 -1.79 6.22 5.89
N VAL A 292 -2.53 5.11 5.95
CA VAL A 292 -2.15 3.81 5.33
C VAL A 292 -2.13 3.89 3.81
N MET A 293 -3.17 4.47 3.22
CA MET A 293 -3.34 4.66 1.78
C MET A 293 -2.58 5.89 1.28
N THR A 294 -2.14 6.77 2.18
CA THR A 294 -1.53 8.08 1.89
C THR A 294 -2.40 8.94 0.97
N SER A 295 -3.70 8.86 1.17
CA SER A 295 -4.73 9.56 0.38
C SER A 295 -5.48 10.59 1.23
N THR A 296 -6.20 11.50 0.57
CA THR A 296 -7.10 12.44 1.23
C THR A 296 -8.21 11.70 2.00
N LEU A 297 -8.79 12.37 2.99
CA LEU A 297 -9.92 11.90 3.77
C LEU A 297 -11.14 11.64 2.86
N ASP A 298 -11.38 12.48 1.85
CA ASP A 298 -12.49 12.31 0.91
C ASP A 298 -12.31 11.08 0.02
N SER A 299 -11.08 10.85 -0.48
CA SER A 299 -10.74 9.62 -1.20
C SER A 299 -10.97 8.37 -0.35
N VAL A 300 -10.63 8.41 0.95
CA VAL A 300 -10.94 7.30 1.87
C VAL A 300 -12.44 7.09 2.02
N TRP A 301 -13.25 8.14 2.11
CA TRP A 301 -14.71 8.04 2.16
C TRP A 301 -15.33 7.46 0.89
N SER A 302 -14.70 7.70 -0.28
CA SER A 302 -15.11 7.15 -1.58
C SER A 302 -14.59 5.73 -1.85
N CYS A 303 -13.67 5.23 -1.01
CA CYS A 303 -13.06 3.91 -1.15
C CYS A 303 -14.14 2.81 -1.14
N PRO A 304 -14.05 1.77 -2.00
CA PRO A 304 -14.99 0.67 -1.99
C PRO A 304 -15.04 -0.02 -0.62
N ALA A 305 -16.23 -0.14 -0.05
CA ALA A 305 -16.46 -0.74 1.25
C ALA A 305 -15.95 -2.20 1.30
N SER A 306 -16.09 -2.93 0.19
CA SER A 306 -15.59 -4.30 0.05
C SER A 306 -14.10 -4.42 0.34
N GLU A 307 -13.29 -3.50 -0.19
CA GLU A 307 -11.84 -3.46 0.01
C GLU A 307 -11.45 -3.12 1.45
N VAL A 308 -12.15 -2.16 2.05
CA VAL A 308 -11.94 -1.74 3.44
C VAL A 308 -12.25 -2.90 4.39
N LEU A 309 -13.41 -3.53 4.23
CA LEU A 309 -13.86 -4.66 5.05
C LEU A 309 -12.90 -5.85 4.95
N ASP A 310 -12.43 -6.15 3.74
CA ASP A 310 -11.46 -7.21 3.53
C ASP A 310 -10.11 -6.91 4.18
N TYR A 311 -9.59 -5.69 4.00
CA TYR A 311 -8.35 -5.28 4.64
C TYR A 311 -8.42 -5.48 6.15
N ILE A 312 -9.52 -5.08 6.78
CA ILE A 312 -9.73 -5.23 8.23
C ILE A 312 -9.80 -6.71 8.64
N ALA A 313 -10.64 -7.51 7.96
CA ALA A 313 -10.80 -8.92 8.29
C ALA A 313 -9.48 -9.69 8.17
N LEU A 314 -8.67 -9.36 7.17
CA LEU A 314 -7.41 -10.02 6.88
C LEU A 314 -6.25 -9.58 7.77
N THR A 315 -6.30 -8.35 8.29
CA THR A 315 -5.26 -7.82 9.18
C THR A 315 -5.53 -8.14 10.66
N LEU A 316 -6.76 -8.53 11.02
CA LEU A 316 -7.15 -8.83 12.40
C LEU A 316 -6.24 -9.87 13.06
N GLY A 317 -5.62 -9.48 14.17
CA GLY A 317 -4.75 -10.35 14.97
C GLY A 317 -3.42 -10.72 14.28
N LYS A 318 -3.06 -10.06 13.18
CA LYS A 318 -1.84 -10.35 12.41
C LYS A 318 -0.75 -9.33 12.67
N ASP A 319 0.47 -9.85 12.73
CA ASP A 319 1.66 -9.04 12.94
C ASP A 319 1.99 -8.19 11.70
N HIS A 320 2.55 -7.01 11.95
CA HIS A 320 3.09 -6.13 10.93
C HIS A 320 4.61 -6.25 10.89
N PHE A 321 5.18 -6.10 9.69
CA PHE A 321 6.57 -6.36 9.38
C PHE A 321 7.14 -5.25 8.49
N VAL A 322 8.46 -5.08 8.56
CA VAL A 322 9.27 -4.27 7.64
C VAL A 322 10.47 -5.10 7.17
N VAL A 323 11.08 -4.75 6.04
CA VAL A 323 12.34 -5.36 5.59
C VAL A 323 13.48 -4.85 6.48
N LYS A 324 14.25 -5.75 7.09
CA LYS A 324 15.23 -5.40 8.14
C LYS A 324 16.29 -4.41 7.68
N ASP A 325 16.79 -4.55 6.45
CA ASP A 325 17.91 -3.78 5.89
C ASP A 325 17.49 -2.85 4.72
N GLY A 326 16.19 -2.57 4.64
CA GLY A 326 15.55 -1.81 3.57
C GLY A 326 15.33 -2.60 2.28
N VAL A 327 14.49 -2.04 1.40
CA VAL A 327 14.04 -2.71 0.16
C VAL A 327 15.13 -2.93 -0.89
N ARG A 328 16.29 -2.28 -0.79
CA ARG A 328 17.46 -2.58 -1.65
C ARG A 328 17.83 -4.06 -1.67
N THR A 329 17.64 -4.77 -0.56
CA THR A 329 17.97 -6.19 -0.45
C THR A 329 17.00 -7.04 -1.26
N VAL A 330 15.75 -6.59 -1.41
CA VAL A 330 14.75 -7.17 -2.30
C VAL A 330 15.17 -6.96 -3.75
N VAL A 331 15.52 -5.73 -4.12
CA VAL A 331 16.01 -5.39 -5.47
C VAL A 331 17.21 -6.25 -5.87
N ALA A 332 18.24 -6.31 -5.03
CA ALA A 332 19.45 -7.06 -5.30
C ALA A 332 19.20 -8.57 -5.51
N LYS A 333 18.15 -9.12 -4.90
CA LYS A 333 17.78 -10.54 -5.03
C LYS A 333 16.87 -10.83 -6.22
N LEU A 334 16.11 -9.84 -6.68
CA LEU A 334 15.23 -9.99 -7.86
C LEU A 334 15.96 -9.84 -9.19
N LEU A 335 17.20 -9.32 -9.20
CA LEU A 335 17.98 -9.13 -10.42
C LEU A 335 18.77 -10.38 -10.85
N ARG A 336 18.52 -10.82 -12.08
CA ARG A 336 19.40 -11.66 -12.91
C ARG A 336 19.66 -10.92 -14.25
N GLU A 337 20.80 -11.22 -14.89
CA GLU A 337 21.44 -10.45 -15.99
C GLU A 337 20.47 -9.89 -17.06
N VAL A 338 20.66 -8.63 -17.46
CA VAL A 338 19.85 -7.88 -18.46
C VAL A 338 20.82 -7.21 -19.46
N GLU A 339 20.72 -7.51 -20.76
CA GLU A 339 21.49 -6.86 -21.85
C GLU A 339 20.69 -6.77 -23.18
N GLU A 340 20.89 -5.63 -23.87
CA GLU A 340 20.60 -5.19 -25.27
C GLU A 340 19.17 -5.23 -25.88
N HIS A 341 18.83 -4.13 -26.57
CA HIS A 341 17.48 -3.68 -26.97
C HIS A 341 16.95 -4.24 -28.30
N GLY A 342 15.62 -4.45 -28.35
CA GLY A 342 14.68 -4.44 -29.50
C GLY A 342 14.97 -5.34 -30.72
N PRO A 343 13.95 -5.95 -31.36
CA PRO A 343 12.50 -5.92 -31.11
C PRO A 343 12.04 -6.90 -29.99
N PHE A 344 10.79 -6.75 -29.54
CA PHE A 344 10.19 -7.50 -28.42
C PHE A 344 8.96 -8.31 -28.84
N ASP A 345 8.85 -9.54 -28.35
CA ASP A 345 7.67 -10.40 -28.52
C ASP A 345 6.57 -10.05 -27.50
N HIS A 346 6.99 -9.62 -26.30
CA HIS A 346 6.09 -9.18 -25.25
C HIS A 346 6.55 -7.87 -24.61
N ILE A 347 5.59 -7.04 -24.20
CA ILE A 347 5.80 -5.82 -23.43
C ILE A 347 4.93 -5.89 -22.19
N ILE A 348 5.55 -5.79 -21.02
CA ILE A 348 4.88 -5.71 -19.72
C ILE A 348 5.00 -4.26 -19.22
N PHE A 349 3.88 -3.57 -19.11
CA PHE A 349 3.81 -2.30 -18.41
C PHE A 349 3.59 -2.54 -16.92
N ALA A 350 4.68 -2.42 -16.14
CA ALA A 350 4.74 -2.55 -14.69
C ALA A 350 4.79 -1.18 -13.98
N THR A 351 4.17 -0.18 -14.60
CA THR A 351 4.07 1.22 -14.14
C THR A 351 2.72 1.54 -13.50
N GLN A 352 2.54 2.80 -13.10
CA GLN A 352 1.23 3.31 -12.70
C GLN A 352 0.24 3.23 -13.87
N ALA A 353 -1.03 2.95 -13.58
CA ALA A 353 -2.09 2.79 -14.58
C ALA A 353 -2.24 4.02 -15.50
N ASN A 354 -2.21 5.25 -14.96
CA ASN A 354 -2.25 6.48 -15.76
C ASN A 354 -1.10 6.59 -16.78
N GLN A 355 0.14 6.28 -16.36
CA GLN A 355 1.30 6.31 -17.24
C GLN A 355 1.18 5.22 -18.32
N THR A 356 0.76 4.02 -17.94
CA THR A 356 0.50 2.93 -18.87
C THR A 356 -0.58 3.29 -19.88
N ALA A 357 -1.69 3.89 -19.44
CA ALA A 357 -2.77 4.34 -20.33
C ALA A 357 -2.24 5.35 -21.38
N HIS A 358 -1.38 6.28 -20.96
CA HIS A 358 -0.75 7.24 -21.87
C HIS A 358 0.13 6.55 -22.92
N PHE A 359 0.99 5.61 -22.53
CA PHE A 359 1.81 4.84 -23.48
C PHE A 359 0.95 4.04 -24.44
N LEU A 360 -0.10 3.38 -23.94
CA LEU A 360 -0.98 2.55 -24.75
C LEU A 360 -1.80 3.38 -25.73
N ARG A 361 -2.27 4.58 -25.38
CA ARG A 361 -2.95 5.48 -26.33
C ARG A 361 -2.08 5.79 -27.54
N GLN A 362 -0.85 6.23 -27.29
CA GLN A 362 0.10 6.53 -28.36
C GLN A 362 0.43 5.30 -29.20
N TYR A 363 0.51 4.12 -28.58
CA TYR A 363 0.73 2.87 -29.29
C TYR A 363 -0.48 2.48 -30.16
N ILE A 364 -1.71 2.60 -29.65
CA ILE A 364 -2.96 2.33 -30.38
C ILE A 364 -3.07 3.21 -31.63
N ASP A 365 -2.66 4.49 -31.55
CA ASP A 365 -2.66 5.39 -32.70
C ASP A 365 -1.74 4.92 -33.84
N SER A 366 -0.74 4.09 -33.53
CA SER A 366 0.17 3.48 -34.51
C SER A 366 -0.31 2.12 -35.06
N LEU A 367 -1.34 1.53 -34.44
CA LEU A 367 -1.89 0.24 -34.85
C LEU A 367 -2.94 0.37 -35.95
N THR A 368 -3.07 -0.66 -36.78
CA THR A 368 -4.26 -0.83 -37.61
C THR A 368 -5.48 -1.09 -36.72
N PRO A 369 -6.69 -0.58 -37.06
CA PRO A 369 -7.91 -0.84 -36.29
C PRO A 369 -8.35 -2.32 -36.36
N ASP A 370 -7.70 -3.17 -35.59
CA ASP A 370 -7.96 -4.60 -35.49
C ASP A 370 -8.41 -5.00 -34.08
N ALA A 371 -8.51 -6.31 -33.84
CA ALA A 371 -8.93 -6.84 -32.54
C ALA A 371 -7.97 -6.47 -31.41
N GLU A 372 -6.68 -6.28 -31.70
CA GLU A 372 -5.68 -5.88 -30.70
C GLU A 372 -5.82 -4.40 -30.34
N ALA A 373 -6.00 -3.54 -31.33
CA ALA A 373 -6.28 -2.12 -31.09
C ALA A 373 -7.55 -1.94 -30.24
N GLU A 374 -8.62 -2.71 -30.52
CA GLU A 374 -9.86 -2.65 -29.74
C GLU A 374 -9.69 -3.19 -28.31
N ARG A 375 -8.96 -4.30 -28.15
CA ARG A 375 -8.62 -4.83 -26.82
C ARG A 375 -7.84 -3.80 -26.01
N LEU A 376 -6.83 -3.16 -26.60
CA LEU A 376 -6.00 -2.17 -25.93
C LEU A 376 -6.76 -0.89 -25.59
N ARG A 377 -7.76 -0.48 -26.39
CA ARG A 377 -8.70 0.58 -26.00
C ARG A 377 -9.46 0.18 -24.73
N GLY A 378 -9.97 -1.05 -24.66
CA GLY A 378 -10.59 -1.57 -23.44
C GLY A 378 -9.65 -1.60 -22.24
N VAL A 379 -8.35 -1.89 -22.44
CA VAL A 379 -7.32 -1.79 -21.38
C VAL A 379 -7.16 -0.33 -20.94
N VAL A 380 -7.00 0.62 -21.86
CA VAL A 380 -6.90 2.05 -21.57
C VAL A 380 -8.12 2.54 -20.79
N ASP A 381 -9.34 2.21 -21.24
CA ASP A 381 -10.58 2.60 -20.57
C ASP A 381 -10.63 2.15 -19.10
N VAL A 382 -10.07 0.97 -18.79
CA VAL A 382 -9.96 0.51 -17.41
C VAL A 382 -8.89 1.28 -16.64
N LEU A 383 -7.71 1.49 -17.25
CA LEU A 383 -6.59 2.17 -16.59
C LEU A 383 -6.86 3.65 -16.29
N GLU A 384 -7.65 4.32 -17.12
CA GLU A 384 -8.00 5.75 -16.95
C GLU A 384 -9.00 6.02 -15.83
N ARG A 385 -9.70 4.98 -15.34
CA ARG A 385 -10.60 5.10 -14.19
C ARG A 385 -9.85 5.21 -12.86
N PHE A 386 -8.57 4.82 -12.82
CA PHE A 386 -7.77 4.97 -11.60
C PHE A 386 -7.42 6.43 -11.38
N LYS A 387 -7.79 6.94 -10.20
CA LYS A 387 -7.42 8.28 -9.75
C LYS A 387 -6.03 8.28 -9.13
N TYR A 388 -5.40 9.44 -9.09
CA TYR A 388 -4.06 9.60 -8.54
C TYR A 388 -3.99 10.80 -7.62
N GLU A 389 -3.31 10.62 -6.50
CA GLU A 389 -3.01 11.67 -5.57
C GLU A 389 -1.52 11.77 -5.32
N LYS A 390 -1.03 12.99 -5.10
CA LYS A 390 0.36 13.24 -4.74
C LYS A 390 0.52 13.12 -3.23
N SER A 391 1.54 12.41 -2.80
CA SER A 391 1.96 12.31 -1.42
C SER A 391 3.37 12.83 -1.24
N LEU A 392 3.57 13.65 -0.22
CA LEU A 392 4.88 14.20 0.17
C LEU A 392 5.42 13.41 1.37
N VAL A 393 6.67 12.97 1.28
CA VAL A 393 7.38 12.34 2.40
C VAL A 393 8.61 13.15 2.74
N VAL A 394 8.73 13.52 4.02
CA VAL A 394 9.83 14.31 4.54
C VAL A 394 10.54 13.50 5.62
N ASN A 395 11.83 13.23 5.44
CA ASN A 395 12.67 12.71 6.52
C ASN A 395 13.29 13.90 7.25
N HIS A 396 13.21 13.94 8.58
CA HIS A 396 13.67 15.09 9.38
C HIS A 396 13.98 14.69 10.84
N THR A 397 14.54 15.64 11.58
CA THR A 397 14.80 15.53 13.04
C THR A 397 13.95 16.51 13.87
N ASP A 398 13.05 17.28 13.22
CA ASP A 398 12.22 18.29 13.88
C ASP A 398 11.22 17.70 14.88
N ARG A 399 11.48 17.91 16.17
CA ARG A 399 10.67 17.42 17.30
C ARG A 399 9.29 18.06 17.40
N ARG A 400 9.07 19.23 16.77
CA ARG A 400 7.77 19.93 16.80
C ARG A 400 6.67 19.16 16.08
N MET A 401 7.05 18.19 15.24
CA MET A 401 6.15 17.29 14.52
C MET A 401 5.53 16.20 15.42
N LEU A 402 5.92 16.13 16.70
CA LEU A 402 5.43 15.18 17.70
C LEU A 402 4.68 15.89 18.84
N PRO A 403 3.88 15.17 19.64
CA PRO A 403 3.31 15.71 20.87
C PRO A 403 4.38 16.31 21.80
N ARG A 404 4.00 17.34 22.57
CA ARG A 404 4.93 18.05 23.47
C ARG A 404 5.58 17.13 24.51
N HIS A 405 4.85 16.13 25.00
CA HIS A 405 5.29 15.22 26.05
C HIS A 405 5.74 13.89 25.43
N GLU A 406 6.97 13.47 25.73
CA GLU A 406 7.55 12.23 25.19
C GLU A 406 6.74 10.97 25.57
N GLY A 407 6.03 10.98 26.69
CA GLY A 407 5.16 9.86 27.10
C GLY A 407 3.97 9.62 26.14
N ASP A 408 3.60 10.63 25.36
CA ASP A 408 2.53 10.53 24.37
C ASP A 408 3.04 10.15 22.97
N TRP A 409 4.36 10.02 22.80
CA TRP A 409 4.96 9.64 21.52
C TRP A 409 4.63 8.19 21.19
N ARG A 410 4.26 7.96 19.93
CA ARG A 410 3.95 6.64 19.40
C ARG A 410 4.79 6.37 18.17
N ASP A 411 4.81 5.12 17.70
CA ASP A 411 5.56 4.77 16.48
C ASP A 411 5.01 5.61 15.32
N LEU A 412 3.68 5.69 15.19
CA LEU A 412 2.99 6.52 14.21
C LEU A 412 2.13 7.57 14.92
N ASN A 413 2.42 8.84 14.66
CA ASN A 413 1.72 9.97 15.27
C ASN A 413 0.86 10.64 14.19
N LEU A 414 -0.45 10.43 14.29
CA LEU A 414 -1.44 10.86 13.31
C LEU A 414 -2.06 12.19 13.73
N VAL A 415 -2.09 13.15 12.81
CA VAL A 415 -2.69 14.46 13.01
C VAL A 415 -3.64 14.75 11.87
N SER A 416 -4.94 14.83 12.18
CA SER A 416 -5.96 15.21 11.21
C SER A 416 -6.26 16.71 11.28
N PRO A 417 -6.59 17.35 10.14
CA PRO A 417 -7.07 18.73 10.13
C PRO A 417 -8.37 18.82 10.93
N THR A 418 -8.58 19.93 11.62
CA THR A 418 -9.86 20.22 12.27
C THR A 418 -10.90 20.54 11.20
N HIS A 419 -11.97 19.74 11.12
CA HIS A 419 -13.12 20.09 10.30
C HIS A 419 -13.77 21.37 10.84
N HIS A 420 -13.70 22.47 10.07
CA HIS A 420 -14.59 23.60 10.28
C HIS A 420 -15.99 23.16 9.89
N ARG A 421 -16.81 22.80 10.88
CA ARG A 421 -18.24 22.54 10.67
C ARG A 421 -18.94 23.90 10.65
N GLY A 422 -18.99 24.53 9.48
CA GLY A 422 -19.74 25.75 9.22
C GLY A 422 -18.88 26.87 8.65
N GLU A 423 -18.92 27.02 7.33
CA GLU A 423 -19.13 28.27 6.59
C GLU A 423 -19.36 27.87 5.12
N GLU A 424 -20.13 28.68 4.41
CA GLU A 424 -20.91 28.36 3.22
C GLU A 424 -20.07 27.81 2.04
N GLU A 425 -20.73 27.00 1.20
CA GLU A 425 -20.26 26.61 -0.13
C GLU A 425 -20.10 27.86 -1.00
N ASP A 426 -18.98 28.57 -0.87
CA ASP A 426 -18.56 29.51 -1.90
C ASP A 426 -17.83 28.72 -2.99
N GLU A 427 -18.45 28.67 -4.17
CA GLU A 427 -17.86 28.17 -5.42
C GLU A 427 -16.55 28.92 -5.71
N TRP A 428 -15.42 28.22 -5.68
CA TRP A 428 -14.17 28.74 -6.22
C TRP A 428 -13.97 28.20 -7.63
N GLU A 429 -14.24 29.07 -8.60
CA GLU A 429 -13.82 28.93 -10.00
C GLU A 429 -12.31 28.65 -10.06
N SER A 430 -11.95 27.58 -10.77
CA SER A 430 -10.56 27.25 -11.04
C SER A 430 -10.05 28.10 -12.19
N ASP A 431 -9.20 29.10 -11.88
CA ASP A 431 -8.41 29.74 -12.91
C ASP A 431 -6.91 29.81 -12.57
N ASN A 432 -6.17 29.31 -13.55
CA ASN A 432 -4.75 29.45 -13.83
C ASN A 432 -3.70 28.69 -13.01
N ALA A 433 -3.11 27.74 -13.75
CA ALA A 433 -1.83 27.12 -13.50
C ALA A 433 -0.70 28.16 -13.38
N SER A 434 0.06 28.06 -12.29
CA SER A 434 1.48 28.41 -12.29
C SER A 434 2.26 27.42 -11.43
N ASN A 435 3.46 27.11 -11.93
CA ASN A 435 4.37 26.07 -11.49
C ASN A 435 4.84 26.23 -10.03
N ASP A 436 4.95 25.07 -9.37
CA ASP A 436 5.96 24.76 -8.35
C ASP A 436 5.92 25.60 -7.05
N THR A 437 4.86 25.46 -6.24
CA THR A 437 4.97 25.52 -4.76
C THR A 437 3.66 25.11 -4.09
N LEU A 438 3.75 24.28 -3.03
CA LEU A 438 2.69 23.86 -2.11
C LEU A 438 1.58 23.00 -2.73
N VAL A 439 1.75 21.67 -2.68
CA VAL A 439 0.61 20.74 -2.67
C VAL A 439 -0.30 21.17 -1.52
N SER A 440 -1.52 21.63 -1.81
CA SER A 440 -2.52 21.83 -0.77
C SER A 440 -2.72 20.48 -0.08
N SER A 441 -2.20 20.37 1.15
CA SER A 441 -2.41 19.21 2.00
C SER A 441 -3.75 19.29 2.75
N ASP A 442 -4.67 20.14 2.27
CA ASP A 442 -6.00 20.25 2.80
C ASP A 442 -6.72 18.93 2.55
N GLY A 443 -7.08 18.25 3.64
CA GLY A 443 -7.76 16.96 3.59
C GLY A 443 -6.88 15.72 3.77
N TYR A 444 -5.59 15.82 4.06
CA TYR A 444 -4.79 14.63 4.45
C TYR A 444 -4.73 14.44 5.97
N THR A 445 -4.61 13.20 6.43
CA THR A 445 -4.06 12.93 7.76
C THR A 445 -2.54 12.89 7.67
N MET A 446 -1.88 13.81 8.37
CA MET A 446 -0.43 13.77 8.53
C MET A 446 -0.03 12.58 9.39
N ALA A 447 1.00 11.85 8.97
CA ALA A 447 1.54 10.72 9.73
C ALA A 447 3.04 10.88 9.95
N THR A 448 3.45 11.11 11.20
CA THR A 448 4.86 11.18 11.60
C THR A 448 5.30 9.84 12.21
N HIS A 449 6.16 9.11 11.49
CA HIS A 449 6.76 7.85 11.93
C HIS A 449 8.09 8.09 12.65
N ILE A 450 8.24 7.58 13.88
CA ILE A 450 9.51 7.55 14.60
C ILE A 450 10.30 6.31 14.17
N LEU A 451 11.45 6.49 13.50
CA LEU A 451 12.23 5.38 12.99
C LEU A 451 12.93 4.62 14.12
N THR A 452 12.82 3.30 14.11
CA THR A 452 13.57 2.45 15.06
C THR A 452 15.04 2.36 14.65
N LEU A 453 15.91 2.96 15.46
CA LEU A 453 17.36 2.97 15.23
C LEU A 453 18.07 1.76 15.88
N PRO A 454 19.24 1.36 15.35
CA PRO A 454 20.08 0.35 15.99
C PRO A 454 20.52 0.81 17.39
N PRO A 455 20.87 -0.11 18.31
CA PRO A 455 21.28 0.22 19.69
C PRO A 455 22.37 1.28 19.79
N THR A 456 23.30 1.30 18.83
CA THR A 456 24.43 2.23 18.73
C THR A 456 24.04 3.68 18.42
N ALA A 457 22.81 3.92 17.95
CA ALA A 457 22.33 5.24 17.54
C ALA A 457 21.02 5.65 18.22
N ARG A 458 20.67 5.04 19.37
CA ARG A 458 19.39 5.28 20.07
C ARG A 458 19.18 6.71 20.55
N GLU A 459 20.25 7.49 20.70
CA GLU A 459 20.18 8.89 21.11
C GLU A 459 19.73 9.82 19.96
N LEU A 460 19.79 9.34 18.71
CA LEU A 460 19.28 10.09 17.58
C LEU A 460 17.76 9.91 17.46
N LEU A 461 17.09 10.98 17.07
CA LEU A 461 15.68 10.95 16.69
C LEU A 461 15.57 11.27 15.20
N ILE A 462 15.22 10.25 14.41
CA ILE A 462 14.95 10.42 12.99
C ILE A 462 13.48 10.06 12.75
N MET A 463 12.79 10.94 12.05
CA MET A 463 11.37 10.81 11.75
C MET A 463 11.14 10.88 10.25
N GLN A 464 10.08 10.20 9.82
CA GLN A 464 9.54 10.32 8.48
C GLN A 464 8.09 10.79 8.58
N THR A 465 7.82 12.02 8.14
CA THR A 465 6.46 12.56 8.07
C THR A 465 5.92 12.45 6.65
N THR A 466 4.77 11.80 6.53
CA THR A 466 3.99 11.74 5.29
C THR A 466 2.86 12.76 5.35
N ASN A 467 2.71 13.51 4.25
CA ASN A 467 1.71 14.56 4.05
C ASN A 467 1.62 15.54 5.24
N PRO A 468 2.71 16.28 5.55
CA PRO A 468 2.68 17.29 6.61
C PRO A 468 1.58 18.34 6.35
N LEU A 469 0.84 18.73 7.38
CA LEU A 469 -0.24 19.72 7.28
C LEU A 469 0.32 21.10 6.94
N PRO A 470 -0.45 22.01 6.31
CA PRO A 470 0.08 23.34 5.94
C PRO A 470 0.51 24.14 7.18
N SER A 471 -0.23 23.97 8.27
CA SER A 471 0.02 24.60 9.57
C SER A 471 1.06 23.89 10.44
N LEU A 472 1.57 22.72 10.01
CA LEU A 472 2.57 21.94 10.73
C LEU A 472 3.56 21.31 9.75
N GLN A 473 4.50 22.13 9.28
CA GLN A 473 5.59 21.72 8.38
C GLN A 473 6.91 21.56 9.16
N PRO A 474 7.75 20.57 8.82
CA PRO A 474 9.09 20.44 9.40
C PRO A 474 9.97 21.65 9.08
N ASP A 475 10.79 22.08 10.06
CA ASP A 475 11.80 23.12 9.86
C ASP A 475 12.72 22.77 8.70
N PRO A 476 12.94 23.66 7.72
CA PRO A 476 13.95 23.43 6.69
C PRO A 476 15.33 23.09 7.26
N ALA A 477 15.71 23.64 8.42
CA ALA A 477 17.00 23.35 9.06
C ALA A 477 17.11 21.90 9.59
N HIS A 478 15.99 21.23 9.82
CA HIS A 478 15.93 19.87 10.35
C HIS A 478 15.58 18.81 9.30
N VAL A 479 15.33 19.22 8.06
CA VAL A 479 14.99 18.32 6.94
C VAL A 479 16.24 17.61 6.43
N LEU A 480 16.16 16.28 6.37
CA LEU A 480 17.19 15.40 5.79
C LEU A 480 16.91 15.12 4.32
N SER A 481 15.65 14.90 3.94
CA SER A 481 15.25 14.73 2.54
C SER A 481 13.76 14.99 2.35
N ARG A 482 13.37 15.28 1.09
CA ARG A 482 11.98 15.41 0.65
C ARG A 482 11.78 14.62 -0.64
N SER A 483 10.71 13.85 -0.70
CA SER A 483 10.36 13.05 -1.88
C SER A 483 8.85 13.10 -2.11
N THR A 484 8.44 13.29 -3.35
CA THR A 484 7.03 13.31 -3.76
C THR A 484 6.72 12.07 -4.59
N PHE A 485 5.58 11.44 -4.33
CA PHE A 485 5.13 10.23 -5.02
C PHE A 485 3.68 10.39 -5.47
N GLU A 486 3.31 9.70 -6.54
CA GLU A 486 1.90 9.55 -6.91
C GLU A 486 1.41 8.18 -6.46
N ARG A 487 0.21 8.15 -5.89
CA ARG A 487 -0.44 6.95 -5.37
C ARG A 487 -1.75 6.75 -6.11
N ALA A 488 -1.97 5.54 -6.60
CA ALA A 488 -3.26 5.17 -7.17
C ALA A 488 -4.31 5.16 -6.04
N VAL A 489 -5.40 5.89 -6.25
CA VAL A 489 -6.60 5.87 -5.44
C VAL A 489 -7.62 5.02 -6.16
N ILE A 490 -8.20 4.06 -5.44
CA ILE A 490 -9.24 3.19 -5.95
C ILE A 490 -10.59 3.66 -5.39
N ASP A 491 -11.47 4.11 -6.27
CA ASP A 491 -12.88 4.34 -5.99
C ASP A 491 -13.72 3.16 -6.53
N VAL A 492 -15.04 3.26 -6.37
CA VAL A 492 -15.97 2.21 -6.82
C VAL A 492 -15.87 1.96 -8.32
N GLU A 493 -15.74 3.01 -9.12
CA GLU A 493 -15.66 2.88 -10.58
C GLU A 493 -14.40 2.10 -11.00
N ALA A 494 -13.23 2.49 -10.49
CA ALA A 494 -11.98 1.78 -10.73
C ALA A 494 -12.02 0.33 -10.20
N HIS A 495 -12.61 0.12 -9.02
CA HIS A 495 -12.78 -1.21 -8.42
C HIS A 495 -13.63 -2.15 -9.27
N VAL A 496 -14.72 -1.65 -9.85
CA VAL A 496 -15.58 -2.44 -10.75
C VAL A 496 -14.85 -2.71 -12.07
N ALA A 497 -14.25 -1.67 -12.65
CA ALA A 497 -13.60 -1.72 -13.95
C ALA A 497 -12.39 -2.66 -14.01
N ARG A 498 -11.57 -2.71 -12.94
CA ARG A 498 -10.35 -3.54 -12.92
C ARG A 498 -10.60 -5.02 -13.17
N GLN A 499 -11.85 -5.49 -13.02
CA GLN A 499 -12.24 -6.86 -13.36
C GLN A 499 -12.03 -7.22 -14.83
N GLY A 500 -12.02 -6.23 -15.72
CA GLY A 500 -11.61 -6.42 -17.11
C GLY A 500 -10.16 -6.89 -17.24
N LEU A 501 -9.30 -6.51 -16.31
CA LEU A 501 -7.86 -6.82 -16.29
C LEU A 501 -7.51 -7.99 -15.36
N PHE A 502 -8.15 -8.09 -14.19
CA PHE A 502 -7.92 -9.14 -13.19
C PHE A 502 -9.23 -9.51 -12.49
N THR A 503 -9.58 -10.79 -12.48
CA THR A 503 -10.87 -11.24 -11.94
C THR A 503 -10.71 -12.32 -10.88
N HIS A 504 -11.54 -12.26 -9.83
CA HIS A 504 -11.62 -13.34 -8.85
C HIS A 504 -12.40 -14.52 -9.43
N SER A 505 -11.79 -15.70 -9.35
CA SER A 505 -12.38 -16.93 -9.88
C SER A 505 -12.02 -18.11 -9.00
N PRO A 506 -12.93 -19.06 -8.72
CA PRO A 506 -12.60 -20.30 -8.01
C PRO A 506 -11.49 -21.11 -8.68
N LYS A 507 -11.33 -20.94 -10.00
CA LYS A 507 -10.28 -21.57 -10.81
C LYS A 507 -9.05 -20.68 -11.03
N GLY A 508 -8.97 -19.51 -10.40
CA GLY A 508 -7.87 -18.56 -10.61
C GLY A 508 -6.51 -19.14 -10.23
N ALA A 509 -5.45 -18.77 -10.94
CA ALA A 509 -4.15 -19.40 -10.78
C ALA A 509 -3.49 -19.07 -9.43
N VAL A 510 -3.55 -17.81 -8.99
CA VAL A 510 -2.82 -17.33 -7.81
C VAL A 510 -3.75 -17.12 -6.63
N GLN A 511 -3.37 -17.64 -5.46
CA GLN A 511 -4.13 -17.44 -4.21
C GLN A 511 -3.74 -16.11 -3.55
N THR A 512 -4.72 -15.23 -3.32
CA THR A 512 -4.54 -13.97 -2.61
C THR A 512 -4.91 -14.12 -1.13
N ALA A 513 -4.76 -13.05 -0.35
CA ALA A 513 -5.25 -12.98 1.02
C ALA A 513 -6.72 -13.43 1.16
N GLY A 514 -7.02 -14.12 2.27
CA GLY A 514 -8.35 -14.69 2.54
C GLY A 514 -8.65 -15.98 1.79
N GLY A 515 -7.64 -16.59 1.17
CA GLY A 515 -7.78 -17.87 0.46
C GLY A 515 -8.46 -17.77 -0.90
N ARG A 516 -8.76 -16.55 -1.37
CA ARG A 516 -9.38 -16.29 -2.66
C ARG A 516 -8.38 -16.52 -3.78
N ARG A 517 -8.87 -16.70 -5.00
CA ARG A 517 -8.02 -16.95 -6.16
C ARG A 517 -8.26 -15.89 -7.23
N LEU A 518 -7.18 -15.33 -7.77
CA LEU A 518 -7.18 -14.32 -8.81
C LEU A 518 -6.75 -14.96 -10.15
N ALA A 519 -7.34 -14.48 -11.23
CA ALA A 519 -7.02 -14.84 -12.60
C ALA A 519 -6.85 -13.57 -13.45
N LEU A 520 -6.24 -13.71 -14.62
CA LEU A 520 -6.30 -12.66 -15.63
C LEU A 520 -7.76 -12.44 -16.08
N GLY A 521 -8.11 -11.18 -16.26
CA GLY A 521 -9.40 -10.76 -16.81
C GLY A 521 -9.44 -10.93 -18.33
N PRO A 522 -10.64 -10.76 -18.93
CA PRO A 522 -10.85 -10.99 -20.36
C PRO A 522 -10.01 -10.10 -21.29
N LEU A 523 -9.52 -8.95 -20.82
CA LEU A 523 -8.66 -8.06 -21.61
C LEU A 523 -7.19 -8.50 -21.65
N GLN A 524 -6.78 -9.50 -20.86
CA GLN A 524 -5.41 -10.00 -20.80
C GLN A 524 -5.30 -11.52 -21.03
N ALA A 525 -6.29 -12.30 -20.60
CA ALA A 525 -6.25 -13.76 -20.70
C ALA A 525 -6.20 -14.22 -22.17
N GLY A 526 -5.21 -15.06 -22.51
CA GLY A 526 -5.00 -15.57 -23.86
C GLY A 526 -4.60 -14.52 -24.90
N ALA A 527 -4.37 -13.26 -24.50
CA ALA A 527 -3.89 -12.21 -25.39
C ALA A 527 -2.36 -12.24 -25.49
N GLY A 528 -1.78 -12.01 -26.66
CA GLY A 528 -0.32 -11.91 -26.84
C GLY A 528 0.16 -10.46 -26.87
N GLY A 529 1.48 -10.26 -26.89
CA GLY A 529 2.07 -8.94 -27.14
C GLY A 529 2.12 -8.01 -25.93
N VAL A 530 1.00 -7.43 -25.51
CA VAL A 530 0.99 -6.32 -24.53
C VAL A 530 0.22 -6.66 -23.25
N TRP A 531 0.89 -6.46 -22.11
CA TRP A 531 0.45 -6.83 -20.77
C TRP A 531 0.53 -5.67 -19.78
N VAL A 532 -0.34 -5.69 -18.77
CA VAL A 532 -0.36 -4.66 -17.72
C VAL A 532 -0.42 -5.31 -16.34
N CYS A 533 0.39 -4.82 -15.40
CA CYS A 533 0.37 -5.27 -14.02
C CYS A 533 0.82 -4.15 -13.07
N GLY A 534 0.42 -4.23 -11.80
CA GLY A 534 0.68 -3.15 -10.86
C GLY A 534 0.04 -3.36 -9.49
N SER A 535 0.36 -2.48 -8.53
CA SER A 535 -0.22 -2.52 -7.18
C SER A 535 -1.75 -2.40 -7.18
N TRP A 536 -2.32 -1.77 -8.21
CA TRP A 536 -3.74 -1.51 -8.41
C TRP A 536 -4.56 -2.73 -8.87
N ALA A 537 -3.90 -3.87 -9.14
CA ALA A 537 -4.53 -5.06 -9.72
C ALA A 537 -5.57 -5.74 -8.81
N VAL A 538 -5.36 -5.71 -7.49
CA VAL A 538 -6.24 -6.34 -6.50
C VAL A 538 -6.07 -5.63 -5.16
N GLY A 539 -7.14 -5.62 -4.35
CA GLY A 539 -7.05 -5.03 -3.02
C GLY A 539 -7.04 -3.50 -3.03
N ILE A 540 -6.66 -2.95 -1.87
CA ILE A 540 -6.13 -1.59 -1.73
C ILE A 540 -4.76 -1.56 -2.43
N PRO A 541 -4.43 -0.53 -3.24
CA PRO A 541 -3.21 -0.47 -4.05
C PRO A 541 -1.89 -0.51 -3.27
N LEU A 542 -1.49 -1.71 -2.84
CA LEU A 542 -0.33 -1.99 -1.99
C LEU A 542 0.54 -3.10 -2.61
N LEU A 543 1.59 -3.50 -1.90
CA LEU A 543 2.62 -4.41 -2.42
C LEU A 543 2.12 -5.80 -2.84
N GLU A 544 1.03 -6.31 -2.26
CA GLU A 544 0.48 -7.63 -2.63
C GLU A 544 0.02 -7.66 -4.09
N GLY A 545 -0.66 -6.59 -4.54
CA GLY A 545 -1.11 -6.47 -5.92
C GLY A 545 0.03 -6.49 -6.93
N CYS A 546 1.20 -5.95 -6.57
CA CYS A 546 2.41 -6.02 -7.39
C CYS A 546 2.85 -7.48 -7.64
N VAL A 547 2.91 -8.29 -6.58
CA VAL A 547 3.43 -9.66 -6.66
C VAL A 547 2.45 -10.57 -7.39
N VAL A 548 1.17 -10.50 -7.02
CA VAL A 548 0.13 -11.37 -7.58
C VAL A 548 -0.07 -11.10 -9.07
N SER A 549 -0.13 -9.83 -9.48
CA SER A 549 -0.34 -9.48 -10.90
C SER A 549 0.87 -9.80 -11.77
N ALA A 550 2.09 -9.56 -11.27
CA ALA A 550 3.32 -9.93 -11.98
C ALA A 550 3.42 -11.44 -12.17
N GLN A 551 3.04 -12.23 -11.15
CA GLN A 551 3.00 -13.69 -11.26
C GLN A 551 2.03 -14.15 -12.34
N LEU A 552 0.79 -13.64 -12.34
CA LEU A 552 -0.22 -14.00 -13.35
C LEU A 552 0.24 -13.69 -14.78
N VAL A 553 0.78 -12.51 -15.01
CA VAL A 553 1.28 -12.10 -16.33
C VAL A 553 2.47 -12.95 -16.76
N ALA A 554 3.45 -13.19 -15.88
CA ALA A 554 4.60 -14.03 -16.20
C ALA A 554 4.19 -15.49 -16.49
N GLU A 555 3.26 -16.05 -15.72
CA GLU A 555 2.73 -17.41 -15.96
C GLU A 555 2.03 -17.53 -17.32
N GLU A 556 1.25 -16.52 -17.71
CA GLU A 556 0.54 -16.52 -18.99
C GLU A 556 1.50 -16.39 -20.17
N ILE A 557 2.47 -15.47 -20.10
CA ILE A 557 3.52 -15.33 -21.12
C ILE A 557 4.28 -16.64 -21.29
N LEU A 558 4.70 -17.26 -20.18
CA LEU A 558 5.40 -18.54 -20.23
C LEU A 558 4.53 -19.62 -20.89
N THR A 559 3.23 -19.67 -20.54
CA THR A 559 2.29 -20.64 -21.10
C THR A 559 2.12 -20.47 -22.61
N LEU A 560 1.95 -19.23 -23.09
CA LEU A 560 1.83 -18.91 -24.52
C LEU A 560 3.09 -19.29 -25.30
N GLU A 561 4.25 -19.17 -24.67
CA GLU A 561 5.55 -19.48 -25.25
C GLU A 561 5.97 -20.95 -25.07
N GLY A 562 5.09 -21.79 -24.50
CA GLY A 562 5.36 -23.22 -24.29
C GLY A 562 6.36 -23.52 -23.17
N ALA A 563 6.55 -22.57 -22.25
CA ALA A 563 7.36 -22.67 -21.05
C ALA A 563 6.49 -22.75 -19.78
N THR A 564 7.13 -23.06 -18.65
CA THR A 564 6.48 -23.01 -17.33
C THR A 564 7.44 -22.43 -16.31
N ILE A 565 6.92 -21.88 -15.21
CA ILE A 565 7.76 -21.47 -14.08
C ILE A 565 8.35 -22.74 -13.45
N PRO A 566 9.69 -22.86 -13.35
CA PRO A 566 10.31 -24.03 -12.74
C PRO A 566 10.02 -24.09 -11.24
N ALA A 567 10.01 -25.30 -10.68
CA ALA A 567 9.66 -25.52 -9.27
C ALA A 567 10.52 -24.68 -8.29
N TYR A 568 11.80 -24.45 -8.61
CA TYR A 568 12.70 -23.66 -7.76
C TYR A 568 12.40 -22.15 -7.75
N ALA A 569 11.56 -21.65 -8.66
CA ALA A 569 11.20 -20.24 -8.75
C ALA A 569 9.76 -19.97 -8.28
N ARG A 570 9.01 -21.01 -7.90
CA ARG A 570 7.68 -20.90 -7.29
C ARG A 570 7.79 -20.82 -5.78
N TRP A 571 6.87 -20.08 -5.15
CA TRP A 571 6.80 -19.89 -3.70
C TRP A 571 5.41 -20.18 -3.15
#